data_AF-A0A498JQ92-F1
#
_entry.id   AF-A0A498JQ92-F1
#
_cell.length_a   1.000
_cell.length_b   1.000
_cell.length_c   1.000
_cell.angle_alpha   90.00
_cell.angle_beta   90.00
_cell.angle_gamma   90.00
#
_symmetry.space_group_name_H-M   'P 1'
#
loop_
_entity.id
_entity.type
_entity.pdbx_description
1 polymer ?
#
loop_
_entity_poly.entity_id
_entity_poly.type
_entity_poly.pdbx_seq_one_letter_code
_entity_poly.pdbx_strand_id
1 'polypeptide(L)'
;MQNFYRAGCEFMYVPMTPHPQLDLVYPDGQLIQTNQQNILIRSLTLKKQKGDSSSKDVKGASAAEGSKKRPAERVLDSKASAKKAINQTSSRQGGSSSHASSSRDFNGLTVERLRALLKAKRLSVKGKKDELIARLKSSSG
;
A
#
# COMPACT_ATOMS: atom_id res chain seq x y z
N MET A 1 32.55 15.75 20.39
CA MET A 1 33.80 16.49 20.10
C MET A 1 34.84 15.46 19.68
N GLN A 2 35.35 15.56 18.46
CA GLN A 2 36.28 14.58 17.89
C GLN A 2 37.70 15.12 18.12
N ASN A 3 38.49 14.43 18.95
CA ASN A 3 39.82 14.90 19.32
C ASN A 3 40.81 14.48 18.24
N PHE A 4 41.37 15.46 17.53
CA PHE A 4 42.38 15.27 16.51
C PHE A 4 43.69 15.87 16.98
N TYR A 5 44.77 15.11 16.92
CA TYR A 5 46.12 15.59 17.18
C TYR A 5 46.89 15.66 15.86
N ARG A 6 47.56 16.79 15.62
CA ARG A 6 48.39 17.02 14.42
C ARG A 6 49.83 16.64 14.73
N ALA A 7 50.32 15.55 14.17
CA ALA A 7 51.74 15.19 14.15
C ALA A 7 52.11 14.82 12.71
N GLY A 8 52.82 15.72 12.01
CA GLY A 8 53.04 15.59 10.57
C GLY A 8 51.75 15.74 9.75
N CYS A 9 51.85 15.64 8.42
CA CYS A 9 50.74 15.88 7.48
C CYS A 9 49.59 14.84 7.55
N GLU A 10 49.53 13.98 8.57
CA GLU A 10 48.43 13.02 8.74
C GLU A 10 47.61 13.31 10.01
N PHE A 11 46.29 13.31 9.83
CA PHE A 11 45.31 13.32 10.91
C PHE A 11 45.15 11.88 11.41
N MET A 12 45.74 11.55 12.54
CA MET A 12 45.57 10.23 13.17
C MET A 12 44.37 10.27 14.13
N TYR A 13 43.36 9.44 13.87
CA TYR A 13 42.23 9.24 14.78
C TYR A 13 42.69 8.36 15.95
N VAL A 14 42.69 8.90 17.17
CA VAL A 14 42.93 8.13 18.39
C VAL A 14 41.57 7.71 18.96
N PRO A 15 41.20 6.41 18.89
CA PRO A 15 39.92 5.96 19.42
C PRO A 15 39.90 6.13 20.94
N MET A 16 38.95 6.91 21.44
CA MET A 16 38.73 7.06 22.88
C MET A 16 38.09 5.78 23.42
N THR A 17 38.79 5.07 24.30
CA THR A 17 38.25 3.89 24.98
C THR A 17 37.15 4.31 25.94
N PRO A 18 35.95 3.69 25.89
CA PRO A 18 34.90 3.97 26.87
C PRO A 18 35.40 3.73 28.29
N HIS A 19 35.31 4.75 29.15
CA HIS A 19 35.56 4.58 30.58
C HIS A 19 34.40 3.79 31.20
N PRO A 20 34.66 2.84 32.12
CA PRO A 20 33.61 2.02 32.70
C PRO A 20 32.67 2.91 33.54
N GLN A 21 31.51 3.23 32.99
CA GLN A 21 30.43 3.86 33.74
C GLN A 21 29.51 2.76 34.28
N LEU A 22 29.16 2.95 35.56
CA LEU A 22 28.18 2.27 36.41
C LEU A 22 27.35 1.16 35.75
N ASP A 23 27.20 0.07 36.49
CA ASP A 23 26.46 -1.16 36.15
C ASP A 23 24.98 -0.87 35.85
N LEU A 24 24.74 -0.32 34.66
CA LEU A 24 23.42 -0.15 34.08
C LEU A 24 23.00 -1.55 33.65
N VAL A 25 22.06 -2.13 34.40
CA VAL A 25 21.43 -3.41 34.05
C VAL A 25 20.70 -3.23 32.72
N TYR A 26 21.40 -3.50 31.62
CA TYR A 26 20.80 -3.55 30.30
C TYR A 26 20.05 -4.88 30.18
N PRO A 27 18.77 -4.87 29.78
CA PRO A 27 18.02 -6.09 29.60
C PRO A 27 18.64 -6.92 28.47
N ASP A 28 19.35 -7.98 28.83
CA ASP A 28 19.91 -8.92 27.88
C ASP A 28 18.81 -9.79 27.27
N GLY A 29 18.91 -10.03 25.96
CA GLY A 29 18.00 -10.95 25.26
C GLY A 29 16.73 -10.34 24.67
N GLN A 30 16.64 -9.01 24.52
CA GLN A 30 15.53 -8.41 23.77
C GLN A 30 15.55 -8.86 22.30
N LEU A 31 14.63 -9.74 21.94
CA LEU A 31 14.55 -10.30 20.59
C LEU A 31 13.75 -9.35 19.68
N ILE A 32 14.42 -8.69 18.75
CA ILE A 32 13.78 -7.82 17.77
C ILE A 32 13.05 -8.69 16.75
N GLN A 33 11.71 -8.71 16.80
CA GLN A 33 10.89 -9.40 15.81
C GLN A 33 10.03 -8.42 15.01
N THR A 34 10.14 -8.51 13.70
CA THR A 34 9.20 -7.81 12.81
C THR A 34 7.96 -8.67 12.61
N ASN A 35 6.81 -8.12 12.96
CA ASN A 35 5.55 -8.79 12.67
C ASN A 35 5.30 -8.79 11.14
N GLN A 36 5.14 -10.00 10.61
CA GLN A 36 5.07 -10.31 9.18
C GLN A 36 3.73 -9.96 8.52
N GLN A 37 2.72 -9.58 9.30
CA GLN A 37 1.42 -9.20 8.76
C GLN A 37 1.47 -7.82 8.12
N ASN A 38 0.80 -7.69 6.97
CA ASN A 38 0.63 -6.41 6.30
C ASN A 38 -0.06 -5.39 7.23
N ILE A 39 0.43 -4.15 7.18
CA ILE A 39 -0.06 -3.03 8.01
C ILE A 39 -1.58 -2.84 7.90
N LEU A 40 -2.17 -3.10 6.73
CA LEU A 40 -3.59 -2.92 6.49
C LEU A 40 -4.40 -3.97 7.26
N ILE A 41 -3.99 -5.24 7.21
CA ILE A 41 -4.67 -6.35 7.91
C ILE A 41 -4.58 -6.14 9.43
N ARG A 42 -3.42 -5.75 9.95
CA ARG A 42 -3.27 -5.43 11.38
C ARG A 42 -4.21 -4.30 11.81
N SER A 43 -4.29 -3.24 11.00
CA SER A 43 -5.17 -2.10 11.30
C SER A 43 -6.64 -2.49 11.31
N LEU A 44 -7.08 -3.28 10.33
CA LEU A 44 -8.46 -3.73 10.23
C LEU A 44 -8.84 -4.71 11.34
N THR A 45 -7.95 -5.63 11.70
CA THR A 45 -8.17 -6.58 12.81
C THR A 45 -8.25 -5.89 14.17
N LEU A 46 -7.36 -4.94 14.45
CA LEU A 46 -7.44 -4.10 15.66
C LEU A 46 -8.73 -3.27 15.70
N LYS A 47 -9.16 -2.70 14.56
CA LYS A 47 -10.42 -1.96 14.48
C LYS A 47 -11.64 -2.86 14.68
N LYS A 48 -11.61 -4.10 14.19
CA LYS A 48 -12.67 -5.08 14.39
C LYS A 48 -12.82 -5.46 15.86
N GLN A 49 -11.71 -5.68 16.57
CA GLN A 49 -11.73 -6.00 18.01
C GLN A 49 -12.22 -4.82 18.86
N LYS A 50 -11.94 -3.58 18.46
CA LYS A 50 -12.41 -2.39 19.18
C LYS A 50 -13.89 -2.06 18.95
N GLY A 51 -14.50 -2.57 17.88
CA GLY A 51 -15.92 -2.37 17.55
C GLY A 51 -16.89 -3.35 18.25
N ASP A 52 -16.37 -4.43 18.84
CA ASP A 52 -17.18 -5.44 19.55
C ASP A 52 -17.27 -5.16 21.07
N SER A 53 -16.37 -4.32 21.60
CA SER A 53 -16.34 -3.96 23.03
C SER A 53 -16.97 -2.60 23.38
N SER A 54 -17.60 -1.89 22.44
CA SER A 54 -18.37 -0.69 22.75
C SER A 54 -19.86 -0.97 22.65
N SER A 55 -20.44 -1.36 23.79
CA SER A 55 -21.87 -1.18 24.05
C SER A 55 -22.24 0.27 23.78
N LYS A 56 -23.27 0.47 22.94
CA LYS A 56 -23.89 1.77 22.68
C LYS A 56 -24.37 2.37 24.00
N ASP A 57 -24.14 3.67 24.21
CA ASP A 57 -25.14 4.53 24.84
C ASP A 57 -24.91 6.02 24.48
N VAL A 58 -25.99 6.61 23.97
CA VAL A 58 -26.40 8.03 24.10
C VAL A 58 -25.67 9.11 23.28
N LYS A 59 -26.28 9.37 22.11
CA LYS A 59 -26.89 10.66 21.69
C LYS A 59 -26.08 11.97 21.88
N GLY A 60 -25.65 12.50 20.73
CA GLY A 60 -25.45 13.93 20.49
C GLY A 60 -25.69 14.27 19.02
N ALA A 61 -26.95 14.50 18.64
CA ALA A 61 -27.31 15.37 17.50
C ALA A 61 -26.85 16.79 17.84
N SER A 62 -26.45 17.71 16.96
CA SER A 62 -27.01 18.16 15.68
C SER A 62 -25.95 19.09 15.01
N ALA A 63 -25.89 19.24 13.68
CA ALA A 63 -26.67 20.29 13.02
C ALA A 63 -26.85 20.01 11.51
N ALA A 64 -28.12 19.90 11.12
CA ALA A 64 -28.62 20.11 9.77
C ALA A 64 -28.57 21.61 9.41
N GLU A 65 -28.54 21.99 8.12
CA GLU A 65 -29.67 22.59 7.35
C GLU A 65 -29.09 23.01 5.97
N GLY A 66 -29.76 22.98 4.82
CA GLY A 66 -31.18 22.78 4.47
C GLY A 66 -31.35 22.34 2.99
N SER A 67 -32.40 21.60 2.61
CA SER A 67 -33.76 22.07 2.27
C SER A 67 -33.75 22.93 0.98
N LYS A 68 -34.19 22.50 -0.24
CA LYS A 68 -35.56 22.12 -0.68
C LYS A 68 -35.59 21.64 -2.17
N LYS A 69 -36.52 20.72 -2.50
CA LYS A 69 -37.32 20.54 -3.77
C LYS A 69 -37.09 19.31 -4.70
N ARG A 70 -37.88 18.23 -4.47
CA ARG A 70 -38.92 17.58 -5.33
C ARG A 70 -38.88 16.03 -5.24
N PRO A 71 -40.01 15.35 -4.91
CA PRO A 71 -40.11 13.90 -4.90
C PRO A 71 -40.49 13.37 -6.29
N ALA A 72 -39.94 12.21 -6.68
CA ALA A 72 -40.52 11.37 -7.72
C ALA A 72 -40.81 10.00 -7.08
N GLU A 73 -42.08 9.83 -6.72
CA GLU A 73 -42.69 8.55 -6.40
C GLU A 73 -42.57 7.61 -7.62
N ARG A 74 -41.95 6.44 -7.44
CA ARG A 74 -42.43 5.19 -8.04
C ARG A 74 -42.28 4.08 -7.02
N VAL A 75 -43.43 3.76 -6.43
CA VAL A 75 -43.81 2.48 -5.86
C VAL A 75 -43.31 1.33 -6.76
N LEU A 76 -42.64 0.35 -6.18
CA LEU A 76 -42.93 -1.08 -6.33
C LEU A 76 -42.20 -1.81 -5.20
N ASP A 77 -42.95 -2.03 -4.13
CA ASP A 77 -42.64 -2.97 -3.08
C ASP A 77 -42.77 -4.41 -3.60
N SER A 78 -42.24 -5.36 -2.82
CA SER A 78 -42.50 -6.80 -2.88
C SER A 78 -41.47 -7.69 -3.59
N LYS A 79 -40.85 -8.53 -2.74
CA LYS A 79 -40.73 -10.00 -2.91
C LYS A 79 -39.54 -10.50 -3.73
N ALA A 80 -38.51 -10.96 -3.03
CA ALA A 80 -38.25 -12.40 -2.87
C ALA A 80 -36.85 -12.67 -2.31
N SER A 81 -36.86 -13.45 -1.23
CA SER A 81 -35.75 -14.28 -0.76
C SER A 81 -35.12 -15.08 -1.90
N ALA A 82 -33.80 -14.98 -2.08
CA ALA A 82 -33.00 -16.05 -2.65
C ALA A 82 -31.55 -15.94 -2.18
N LYS A 83 -31.21 -16.77 -1.20
CA LYS A 83 -29.83 -17.11 -0.82
C LYS A 83 -29.07 -17.57 -2.07
N LYS A 84 -27.92 -16.96 -2.37
CA LYS A 84 -26.82 -17.66 -3.06
C LYS A 84 -25.56 -17.54 -2.23
N ALA A 85 -25.20 -18.67 -1.63
CA ALA A 85 -23.94 -18.88 -0.94
C ALA A 85 -22.77 -18.67 -1.92
N ILE A 86 -21.80 -17.84 -1.55
CA ILE A 86 -20.48 -17.81 -2.19
C ILE A 86 -19.54 -18.56 -1.25
N ASN A 87 -19.37 -19.84 -1.56
CA ASN A 87 -18.33 -20.66 -0.99
C ASN A 87 -16.98 -20.29 -1.62
N GLN A 88 -15.98 -20.44 -0.77
CA GLN A 88 -14.55 -20.21 -0.91
C GLN A 88 -13.94 -20.78 -2.20
N THR A 89 -12.86 -20.16 -2.70
CA THR A 89 -11.57 -20.80 -3.03
C THR A 89 -10.69 -19.86 -3.86
N SER A 90 -9.84 -19.05 -3.23
CA SER A 90 -8.66 -18.51 -3.90
C SER A 90 -7.58 -19.60 -3.90
N SER A 91 -7.73 -20.57 -4.79
CA SER A 91 -6.63 -21.44 -5.18
C SER A 91 -5.60 -20.61 -5.91
N ARG A 92 -4.37 -20.66 -5.40
CA ARG A 92 -3.17 -20.23 -6.10
C ARG A 92 -3.19 -20.78 -7.52
N GLN A 93 -3.15 -19.91 -8.51
CA GLN A 93 -2.72 -20.28 -9.85
C GLN A 93 -1.55 -19.39 -10.23
N GLY A 94 -0.36 -19.86 -9.85
CA GLY A 94 0.81 -19.63 -10.69
C GLY A 94 0.62 -20.45 -11.95
N GLY A 95 0.83 -19.85 -13.11
CA GLY A 95 0.71 -20.55 -14.38
C GLY A 95 0.70 -19.61 -15.57
N SER A 96 1.90 -19.38 -16.12
CA SER A 96 2.23 -19.35 -17.54
C SER A 96 1.30 -18.75 -18.58
N SER A 97 1.97 -18.04 -19.50
CA SER A 97 1.57 -17.68 -20.85
C SER A 97 0.42 -16.65 -20.91
N SER A 98 0.57 -15.54 -21.60
CA SER A 98 0.92 -15.52 -23.02
C SER A 98 1.62 -14.21 -23.39
N HIS A 99 2.81 -14.36 -23.97
CA HIS A 99 3.14 -13.54 -25.13
C HIS A 99 1.93 -13.57 -26.08
N ALA A 100 1.44 -12.40 -26.50
CA ALA A 100 0.33 -12.22 -27.44
C ALA A 100 -1.11 -12.24 -26.87
N SER A 101 -1.47 -11.25 -26.06
CA SER A 101 -2.71 -10.52 -26.31
C SER A 101 -2.34 -9.19 -26.96
N SER A 102 -2.92 -9.01 -28.14
CA SER A 102 -2.49 -8.15 -29.23
C SER A 102 -2.18 -6.69 -28.84
N SER A 103 -1.43 -6.03 -29.72
CA SER A 103 -1.10 -4.60 -29.86
C SER A 103 -2.21 -3.55 -29.53
N ARG A 104 -3.37 -3.93 -29.01
CA ARG A 104 -4.61 -3.14 -28.97
C ARG A 104 -5.04 -2.75 -27.55
N ASP A 105 -4.70 -3.52 -26.52
CA ASP A 105 -5.26 -3.31 -25.16
C ASP A 105 -4.34 -2.56 -24.19
N PHE A 106 -3.54 -1.62 -24.70
CA PHE A 106 -2.69 -0.77 -23.84
C PHE A 106 -3.50 0.17 -22.92
N ASN A 107 -4.76 0.44 -23.26
CA ASN A 107 -5.64 1.31 -22.47
C ASN A 107 -5.95 0.75 -21.07
N GLY A 108 -6.10 -0.57 -20.96
CA GLY A 108 -6.38 -1.28 -19.71
C GLY A 108 -5.16 -1.46 -18.80
N LEU A 109 -3.95 -1.15 -19.31
CA LEU A 109 -2.72 -1.31 -18.53
C LEU A 109 -2.48 -0.12 -17.59
N THR A 110 -1.87 -0.43 -16.45
CA THR A 110 -1.36 0.58 -15.52
C THR A 110 -0.12 1.28 -16.11
N VAL A 111 0.15 2.50 -15.64
CA VAL A 111 1.32 3.27 -16.07
C VAL A 111 2.62 2.52 -15.80
N GLU A 112 2.69 1.77 -14.69
CA GLU A 112 3.83 0.92 -14.37
C GLU A 112 4.05 -0.17 -15.42
N ARG A 113 2.98 -0.88 -15.81
CA ARG A 113 3.07 -1.92 -16.84
C ARG A 113 3.43 -1.33 -18.21
N LEU A 114 2.89 -0.16 -18.55
CA LEU A 114 3.24 0.57 -19.78
C LEU A 114 4.73 0.96 -19.79
N ARG A 115 5.27 1.47 -18.67
CA ARG A 115 6.70 1.80 -18.53
C ARG A 115 7.59 0.57 -18.63
N ALA A 116 7.18 -0.55 -18.05
CA ALA A 116 7.93 -1.80 -18.15
C ALA A 116 8.04 -2.27 -19.62
N LEU A 117 6.94 -2.20 -20.37
CA LEU A 117 6.93 -2.55 -21.80
C LEU A 117 7.79 -1.59 -22.63
N LEU A 118 7.74 -0.29 -22.37
CA LEU A 118 8.60 0.70 -23.05
C LEU A 118 10.07 0.50 -22.71
N LYS A 119 10.41 0.21 -21.45
CA LYS A 119 11.78 -0.09 -21.01
C LYS A 119 12.32 -1.36 -21.67
N ALA A 120 11.48 -2.40 -21.79
CA ALA A 120 11.84 -3.63 -22.50
C ALA A 120 12.09 -3.37 -23.99
N LYS A 121 11.31 -2.49 -24.62
CA LYS A 121 11.50 -2.03 -26.00
C LYS A 121 12.57 -0.94 -26.18
N ARG A 122 13.28 -0.54 -25.12
CA ARG A 122 14.29 0.55 -25.12
C ARG A 122 13.74 1.90 -25.61
N LEU A 123 12.45 2.15 -25.39
CA LEU A 123 11.76 3.39 -25.74
C LEU A 123 11.67 4.33 -24.52
N SER A 124 11.45 5.61 -24.80
CA SER A 124 11.28 6.63 -23.74
C SER A 124 10.09 6.31 -22.84
N VAL A 125 10.34 6.30 -21.52
CA VAL A 125 9.36 6.04 -20.44
C VAL A 125 8.78 7.33 -19.82
N LYS A 126 9.10 8.49 -20.41
CA LYS A 126 8.62 9.81 -19.98
C LYS A 126 7.31 10.15 -20.70
N GLY A 127 6.44 10.89 -20.00
CA GLY A 127 5.14 11.35 -20.52
C GLY A 127 3.94 10.93 -19.69
N LYS A 128 2.76 11.42 -20.11
CA LYS A 128 1.45 11.01 -19.57
C LYS A 128 1.05 9.62 -20.06
N LYS A 129 0.03 9.00 -19.46
CA LYS A 129 -0.43 7.63 -19.79
C LYS A 129 -0.71 7.47 -21.30
N ASP A 130 -1.37 8.45 -21.90
CA ASP A 130 -1.73 8.43 -23.32
C ASP A 130 -0.50 8.49 -24.23
N GLU A 131 0.55 9.23 -23.86
CA GLU A 131 1.82 9.28 -24.60
C GLU A 131 2.54 7.93 -24.57
N LEU A 132 2.49 7.21 -23.43
CA LEU A 132 3.07 5.88 -23.30
C LEU A 132 2.31 4.85 -24.15
N ILE A 133 0.98 4.94 -24.16
CA ILE A 133 0.10 4.10 -24.98
C ILE A 133 0.35 4.36 -26.47
N ALA A 134 0.35 5.63 -26.90
CA ALA A 134 0.61 6.01 -28.28
C ALA A 134 1.97 5.47 -28.75
N ARG A 135 3.03 5.66 -27.94
CA ARG A 135 4.38 5.19 -28.26
C ARG A 135 4.46 3.66 -28.34
N LEU A 136 3.75 2.94 -27.46
CA LEU A 136 3.66 1.48 -27.54
C LEU A 136 2.95 1.02 -28.82
N LYS A 137 1.85 1.67 -29.20
CA LYS A 137 1.09 1.39 -30.43
C LYS A 137 1.91 1.67 -31.69
N SER A 138 2.67 2.76 -31.72
CA SER A 138 3.57 3.09 -32.85
C SER A 138 4.74 2.11 -33.00
N SER A 139 5.17 1.48 -31.89
CA SER A 139 6.28 0.50 -31.89
C SER A 139 5.85 -0.95 -32.13
N SER A 140 4.55 -1.20 -32.30
CA SER A 140 3.97 -2.54 -32.49
C SER A 140 3.17 -2.66 -33.79
N GLY A 141 3.25 -1.64 -34.66
CA GLY A 141 2.79 -1.66 -36.04
C GLY A 141 3.92 -1.96 -37.01
#